data_AF-A0A0B8T777-F1
#
_entry.id   AF-A0A0B8T777-F1
#
_cell.length_a   1.000
_cell.length_b   1.000
_cell.length_c   1.000
_cell.angle_alpha   90.00
_cell.angle_beta   90.00
_cell.angle_gamma   90.00
#
_symmetry.space_group_name_H-M   'P 1'
#
loop_
_entity.id
_entity.type
_entity.pdbx_description
1 polymer ?
#
loop_
_entity_poly.entity_id
_entity_poly.type
_entity_poly.pdbx_seq_one_letter_code
_entity_poly.pdbx_strand_id
1 'polypeptide(L)' 'MLDRDLAELYGVETKRLNEQVRRNIERFPEDFMFEMPSKEFKD' A
#
# COMPACT_ATOMS: atom_id res chain seq x y z
N MET A 1 1.07 8.83 3.64
CA MET A 1 1.76 8.71 2.33
C MET A 1 1.09 7.56 1.63
N LEU A 2 0.46 7.81 0.48
CA LEU A 2 -0.33 6.79 -0.20
C LEU A 2 0.60 5.85 -0.97
N ASP A 3 0.17 4.62 -1.22
CA ASP A 3 0.91 3.60 -1.97
C ASP A 3 1.46 4.13 -3.30
N ARG A 4 0.77 5.12 -3.89
CA ARG A 4 1.15 5.82 -5.11
C ARG A 4 2.44 6.63 -4.95
N ASP A 5 2.58 7.39 -3.88
CA ASP A 5 3.78 8.21 -3.62
C ASP A 5 4.98 7.30 -3.34
N LEU A 6 4.74 6.21 -2.61
CA LEU A 6 5.74 5.19 -2.30
C LEU A 6 6.20 4.46 -3.58
N ALA A 7 5.25 4.11 -4.45
CA ALA A 7 5.51 3.48 -5.74
C ALA A 7 6.33 4.39 -6.67
N GLU A 8 5.99 5.68 -6.73
CA GLU A 8 6.72 6.68 -7.52
C GLU A 8 8.14 6.90 -7.00
N LEU A 9 8.32 6.99 -5.67
CA LEU A 9 9.63 7.11 -5.02
C LEU A 9 10.56 5.92 -5.32
N TYR A 10 10.01 4.70 -5.32
CA TYR A 10 10.78 3.48 -5.61
C TYR A 10 10.81 3.14 -7.11
N GLY A 11 10.13 3.91 -7.97
CA GLY A 11 10.06 3.64 -9.41
C GLY A 11 9.38 2.32 -9.76
N VAL A 12 8.44 1.86 -8.93
CA VAL A 12 7.70 0.61 -9.11
C VAL A 12 6.22 0.90 -9.38
N GLU A 13 5.51 -0.06 -9.97
CA GLU A 13 4.06 0.06 -10.05
C GLU A 13 3.42 -0.16 -8.67
N THR A 14 2.39 0.63 -8.35
CA THR A 14 1.58 0.49 -7.12
C THR A 14 1.04 -0.92 -6.95
N LYS A 15 0.65 -1.57 -8.05
CA LYS A 15 0.20 -2.97 -8.03
C LYS A 15 1.30 -3.93 -7.56
N ARG A 16 2.52 -3.75 -8.07
CA ARG A 16 3.69 -4.59 -7.71
C ARG A 16 4.09 -4.38 -6.25
N LEU A 17 4.04 -3.13 -5.79
CA LEU A 17 4.27 -2.78 -4.40
C LEU A 17 3.22 -3.45 -3.48
N ASN A 18 1.95 -3.38 -3.84
CA ASN A 18 0.87 -3.99 -3.05
C ASN A 18 0.95 -5.54 -3.05
N GLU A 19 1.41 -6.15 -4.15
CA GLU A 19 1.71 -7.59 -4.19
C GLU A 19 2.89 -7.97 -3.27
N GLN A 20 3.95 -7.16 -3.23
CA GLN A 20 5.11 -7.37 -2.35
C GLN A 20 4.74 -7.25 -0.87
N VAL A 21 3.93 -6.24 -0.52
CA VAL A 21 3.40 -6.01 0.82
C VAL A 21 2.55 -7.21 1.27
N ARG A 22 1.59 -7.64 0.44
CA ARG A 22 0.73 -8.79 0.77
C ARG A 22 1.50 -10.10 0.95
N ARG A 23 2.58 -10.31 0.19
CA ARG A 23 3.42 -11.52 0.28
C ARG A 23 4.38 -11.52 1.47
N ASN A 24 4.75 -10.34 1.96
CA ASN A 24 5.74 -10.18 3.01
C ASN A 24 5.19 -9.35 4.18
N ILE A 25 3.91 -9.51 4.51
CA ILE A 25 3.20 -8.65 5.47
C ILE A 25 3.94 -8.54 6.81
N GLU A 26 4.59 -9.62 7.26
CA GLU A 26 5.39 -9.68 8.49
C GLU A 26 6.64 -8.78 8.47
N ARG A 27 7.11 -8.37 7.29
CA ARG A 27 8.25 -7.47 7.11
C ARG A 27 7.85 -6.00 7.04
N PHE A 28 6.56 -5.71 6.99
CA PHE A 28 6.03 -4.35 6.93
C PHE A 28 5.42 -3.97 8.29
N PRO A 29 5.77 -2.80 8.85
CA PRO A 29 5.15 -2.33 10.09
C PRO A 29 3.66 -2.09 9.88
N GLU A 30 2.82 -2.51 10.84
CA GLU A 30 1.36 -2.25 10.81
C GLU A 30 1.05 -0.76 10.71
N ASP A 31 1.85 0.09 11.36
CA ASP A 31 1.74 1.56 11.32
C ASP A 31 1.94 2.15 9.91
N PHE A 32 2.53 1.39 8.99
CA PHE A 32 2.81 1.82 7.61
C PHE A 32 1.74 1.34 6.60
N MET A 33 0.87 0.43 7.01
CA MET A 33 -0.13 -0.21 6.16
C MET A 33 -1.51 0.37 6.47
N PHE A 34 -1.84 1.48 5.83
CA PHE A 34 -3.18 2.08 5.91
C PHE A 34 -3.98 1.72 4.66
N GLU A 35 -4.88 0.75 4.76
CA GLU A 35 -5.87 0.48 3.72
C GLU A 35 -7.11 1.32 4.02
N MET A 36 -7.54 2.18 3.08
CA MET A 36 -8.83 2.87 3.23
C MET A 36 -9.93 1.80 3.32
N PRO A 37 -10.75 1.80 4.38
CA PRO A 37 -11.84 0.84 4.48
C PRO A 37 -12.75 1.05 3.27
N SER A 38 -13.09 -0.04 2.58
CA SER A 38 -13.95 -0.04 1.38
C SER A 38 -15.32 0.61 1.59
N LYS A 39 -15.67 0.92 2.84
CA LYS A 39 -16.85 1.66 3.27
C LYS A 39 -16.76 3.19 3.06
N GLU A 40 -15.56 3.76 2.91
CA GLU A 40 -15.36 5.20 2.69
C GLU A 40 -15.55 5.63 1.22
N PHE A 41 -15.66 4.68 0.28
CA PHE A 41 -15.99 4.97 -1.12
C PHE A 41 -17.50 5.19 -1.36
N LYS A 42 -18.26 5.54 -0.33
CA LYS A 42 -19.67 5.95 -0.47
C LYS A 42 -19.79 7.46 -0.30
N ASP A 43 -20.02 8.09 -1.46
CA ASP A 43 -20.43 9.48 -1.76
C ASP A 43 -19.46 10.62 -1.45
#